data_AF-A0A843KU37-F1
#
_entry.id   AF-A0A843KU37-F1
#
_cell.length_a   1.000
_cell.length_b   1.000
_cell.length_c   1.000
_cell.angle_alpha   90.00
_cell.angle_beta   90.00
_cell.angle_gamma   90.00
#
_symmetry.space_group_name_H-M   'P 1'
#
loop_
_entity.id
_entity.type
_entity.pdbx_description
1 polymer ?
#
loop_
_entity_poly.entity_id
_entity_poly.type
_entity_poly.pdbx_seq_one_letter_code
_entity_poly.pdbx_strand_id
1 'polypeptide(L)'
;MTLPLAFDTASRLWRERIVQAPDYTVISNDRMFRAHLSGSPVLESEYHDVQRLKHSLLQRYMDTTIEDALPGCVLETQDGPVYRITRSHALSLPEKDTEGVMQHLLQDLTLVYGIGRRKERDLKRMGYRTICDLLHHRRFQDSAREILATLHDG
;
A
#
# COMPACT_ATOMS: atom_id res chain seq x y z
N MET A 1 -14.80 30.76 -24.02
CA MET A 1 -13.39 31.20 -23.92
C MET A 1 -12.51 30.04 -24.35
N THR A 2 -11.78 30.16 -25.46
CA THR A 2 -10.84 29.15 -25.95
C THR A 2 -9.58 29.18 -25.09
N LEU A 3 -9.25 28.07 -24.42
CA LEU A 3 -7.96 27.92 -23.74
C LEU A 3 -6.83 28.13 -24.78
N PRO A 4 -5.79 28.93 -24.49
CA PRO A 4 -4.70 29.15 -25.44
C PRO A 4 -4.03 27.81 -25.76
N LEU A 5 -3.80 27.54 -27.06
CA LEU A 5 -3.18 26.33 -27.61
C LEU A 5 -1.89 25.90 -26.86
N ALA A 6 -1.18 26.87 -26.27
CA ALA A 6 0.00 26.63 -25.45
C ALA A 6 -0.30 25.82 -24.17
N PHE A 7 -1.42 26.10 -23.49
CA PHE A 7 -1.80 25.38 -22.26
C PHE A 7 -2.19 23.93 -22.56
N ASP A 8 -2.92 23.71 -23.65
CA ASP A 8 -3.33 22.36 -24.06
C ASP A 8 -2.12 21.51 -24.50
N THR A 9 -1.18 22.14 -25.22
CA THR A 9 0.09 21.50 -25.61
C THR A 9 0.96 21.17 -24.40
N ALA A 10 1.10 22.10 -23.45
CA ALA A 10 1.85 21.87 -22.20
C ALA A 10 1.20 20.77 -21.36
N SER A 11 -0.13 20.77 -21.24
CA SER A 11 -0.89 19.75 -20.53
C SER A 11 -0.72 18.36 -21.15
N ARG A 12 -0.73 18.26 -22.48
CA ARG A 12 -0.49 17.00 -23.19
C ARG A 12 0.93 16.48 -22.93
N LEU A 13 1.96 17.32 -23.12
CA LEU A 13 3.35 16.95 -22.91
C LEU A 13 3.63 16.51 -21.47
N TRP A 14 3.04 17.19 -20.49
CA TRP A 14 3.16 16.82 -19.08
C TRP A 14 2.49 15.47 -18.78
N ARG A 15 1.28 15.24 -19.33
CA ARG A 15 0.60 13.94 -19.24
C ARG A 15 1.41 12.82 -19.87
N GLU A 16 1.97 13.04 -21.06
CA GLU A 16 2.83 12.06 -21.74
C GLU A 16 4.06 11.70 -20.89
N ARG A 17 4.72 12.70 -20.28
CA ARG A 17 5.88 12.47 -19.41
C ARG A 17 5.53 11.65 -18.16
N ILE A 18 4.43 11.96 -17.49
CA ILE A 18 3.99 11.22 -16.29
C ILE A 18 3.65 9.77 -16.64
N VAL A 19 3.00 9.55 -17.79
CA VAL A 19 2.63 8.19 -18.22
C VAL A 19 3.86 7.37 -18.63
N GLN A 20 4.88 7.99 -19.23
CA GLN A 20 6.09 7.31 -19.68
C GLN A 20 7.09 7.01 -18.56
N ALA A 21 7.09 7.79 -17.48
CA ALA A 21 7.98 7.62 -16.35
C ALA A 21 7.20 7.68 -15.03
N PRO A 22 6.41 6.63 -14.70
CA PRO A 22 5.75 6.56 -13.42
C PRO A 22 6.78 6.45 -12.28
N ASP A 23 6.49 7.09 -11.15
CA ASP A 23 7.30 6.98 -9.92
C ASP A 23 7.21 5.60 -9.25
N TYR A 24 6.58 4.61 -9.90
CA TYR A 24 6.32 3.26 -9.41
C TYR A 24 6.60 2.20 -10.47
N THR A 25 6.95 1.00 -10.03
CA THR A 25 7.14 -0.17 -10.91
C THR A 25 6.06 -1.20 -10.63
N VAL A 26 5.31 -1.59 -11.67
CA VAL A 26 4.29 -2.64 -11.56
C VAL A 26 4.95 -4.01 -11.62
N ILE A 27 4.74 -4.84 -10.58
CA ILE A 27 5.28 -6.18 -10.49
C ILE A 27 4.28 -7.17 -11.08
N SER A 28 4.66 -7.81 -12.19
CA SER A 28 3.81 -8.82 -12.81
C SER A 28 3.62 -10.07 -11.95
N ASN A 29 2.40 -10.62 -11.99
CA ASN A 29 1.93 -11.80 -11.26
C ASN A 29 2.11 -11.70 -9.73
N ASP A 30 2.12 -10.48 -9.18
CA ASP A 30 2.24 -10.20 -7.74
C ASP A 30 3.43 -10.89 -7.07
N ARG A 31 4.51 -11.12 -7.82
CA ARG A 31 5.71 -11.82 -7.32
C ARG A 31 6.53 -10.88 -6.43
N MET A 32 6.15 -10.78 -5.16
CA MET A 32 6.80 -9.92 -4.16
C MET A 32 8.32 -10.08 -4.05
N PHE A 33 8.90 -11.23 -4.42
CA PHE A 33 10.35 -11.38 -4.50
C PHE A 33 11.04 -10.35 -5.40
N ARG A 34 10.34 -9.85 -6.43
CA ARG A 34 10.82 -8.81 -7.35
C ARG A 34 10.65 -7.38 -6.81
N ALA A 35 9.88 -7.19 -5.73
CA ALA A 35 9.63 -5.88 -5.13
C ALA A 35 10.90 -5.21 -4.59
N HIS A 36 11.86 -6.02 -4.13
CA HIS A 36 13.14 -5.57 -3.61
C HIS A 36 14.02 -4.82 -4.64
N LEU A 37 13.68 -4.88 -5.94
CA LEU A 37 14.44 -4.22 -7.01
C LEU A 37 13.89 -2.82 -7.36
N SER A 38 12.78 -2.40 -6.77
CA SER A 38 12.13 -1.12 -7.06
C SER A 38 11.95 -0.28 -5.80
N GLY A 39 12.20 1.03 -5.88
CA GLY A 39 11.99 1.96 -4.76
C GLY A 39 10.52 2.17 -4.41
N SER A 40 9.60 1.83 -5.32
CA SER A 40 8.14 1.91 -5.11
C SER A 40 7.42 0.82 -5.91
N PRO A 41 7.37 -0.42 -5.38
CA PRO A 41 6.68 -1.53 -6.02
C PRO A 41 5.16 -1.40 -5.89
N VAL A 42 4.44 -1.66 -6.98
CA VAL A 42 2.97 -1.80 -6.96
C VAL A 42 2.62 -3.16 -7.54
N LEU A 43 1.76 -3.94 -6.88
CA LEU A 43 1.35 -5.25 -7.38
C LEU A 43 0.47 -5.09 -8.63
N GLU A 44 0.51 -6.05 -9.54
CA GLU A 44 -0.27 -6.00 -10.78
C GLU A 44 -1.77 -6.07 -10.50
N SER A 45 -2.20 -6.87 -9.52
CA SER A 45 -3.59 -6.90 -9.05
C SER A 45 -4.04 -5.54 -8.51
N GLU A 46 -3.27 -4.94 -7.61
CA GLU A 46 -3.55 -3.60 -7.05
C GLU A 46 -3.58 -2.53 -8.14
N TYR A 47 -2.64 -2.58 -9.08
CA TYR A 47 -2.61 -1.67 -10.22
C TYR A 47 -3.90 -1.78 -11.04
N HIS A 48 -4.35 -3.00 -11.35
CA HIS A 48 -5.59 -3.20 -12.07
C HIS A 48 -6.81 -2.71 -11.28
N ASP A 49 -6.84 -2.93 -9.97
CA ASP A 49 -7.92 -2.46 -9.10
C ASP A 49 -8.02 -0.93 -9.12
N VAL A 50 -6.88 -0.26 -9.00
CA VAL A 50 -6.78 1.21 -9.10
C VAL A 50 -7.19 1.71 -10.48
N GLN A 51 -6.79 1.04 -11.56
CA GLN A 51 -7.23 1.43 -12.92
C GLN A 51 -8.76 1.27 -13.08
N ARG A 52 -9.36 0.21 -12.53
CA ARG A 52 -10.83 0.04 -12.54
C ARG A 52 -11.53 1.14 -11.74
N LEU A 53 -11.00 1.48 -10.56
CA LEU A 53 -11.51 2.59 -9.74
C LEU A 53 -11.42 3.92 -10.49
N LYS A 54 -10.26 4.23 -11.09
CA LYS A 54 -10.05 5.42 -11.91
C LYS A 54 -11.08 5.50 -13.04
N HIS A 55 -11.27 4.42 -13.80
CA HIS A 55 -12.24 4.41 -14.89
C HIS A 55 -13.66 4.64 -14.38
N SER A 56 -14.03 3.99 -13.27
CA SER A 56 -15.34 4.15 -12.65
C SER A 56 -15.58 5.59 -12.16
N LEU A 57 -14.58 6.25 -11.59
CA LEU A 57 -14.66 7.65 -11.17
C LEU A 57 -14.81 8.59 -12.38
N LEU A 58 -14.03 8.38 -13.43
CA LEU A 58 -14.13 9.19 -14.65
C LEU A 58 -15.51 9.08 -15.31
N GLN A 59 -16.07 7.87 -15.36
CA GLN A 59 -17.43 7.65 -15.86
C GLN A 59 -18.48 8.30 -14.96
N ARG A 60 -18.36 8.14 -13.63
CA ARG A 60 -19.32 8.67 -12.66
C ARG A 60 -19.41 10.19 -12.68
N TYR A 61 -18.30 10.88 -12.88
CA TYR A 61 -18.22 12.34 -12.87
C TYR A 61 -18.07 12.93 -14.28
N MET A 62 -18.34 12.13 -15.32
CA MET A 62 -18.39 12.63 -16.69
C MET A 62 -19.43 13.75 -16.77
N ASP A 63 -19.08 14.84 -17.45
CA ASP A 63 -19.91 16.04 -17.61
C ASP A 63 -20.32 16.74 -16.29
N THR A 64 -19.70 16.38 -15.17
CA THR A 64 -19.89 17.07 -13.88
C THR A 64 -18.81 18.14 -13.72
N THR A 65 -19.19 19.34 -13.31
CA THR A 65 -18.22 20.40 -13.00
C THR A 65 -17.41 20.05 -11.74
N ILE A 66 -16.22 20.63 -11.59
CA ILE A 66 -15.40 20.39 -10.40
C ILE A 66 -16.14 20.87 -9.15
N GLU A 67 -16.88 21.96 -9.28
CA GLU A 67 -17.63 22.59 -8.21
C GLU A 67 -18.80 21.72 -7.71
N ASP A 68 -19.47 21.01 -8.64
CA ASP A 68 -20.53 20.08 -8.31
C ASP A 68 -19.98 18.77 -7.71
N ALA A 69 -18.83 18.28 -8.22
CA ALA A 69 -18.21 17.04 -7.75
C ALA A 69 -17.52 17.20 -6.38
N LEU A 70 -16.82 18.32 -6.18
CA LEU A 70 -15.96 18.63 -5.03
C LEU A 70 -16.32 20.01 -4.48
N PRO A 71 -17.36 20.11 -3.63
CA PRO A 71 -17.83 21.41 -3.18
C PRO A 71 -16.76 22.18 -2.41
N GLY A 72 -16.71 23.47 -2.70
CA GLY A 72 -15.63 24.36 -2.31
C GLY A 72 -15.96 25.82 -2.60
N CYS A 73 -14.96 26.69 -2.45
CA CYS A 73 -15.08 28.12 -2.71
C CYS A 73 -13.80 28.67 -3.34
N VAL A 74 -13.93 29.66 -4.22
CA VAL A 74 -12.78 30.41 -4.74
C VAL A 74 -12.27 31.37 -3.65
N LEU A 75 -10.96 31.39 -3.45
CA LEU A 75 -10.25 32.31 -2.57
C LEU A 75 -9.31 33.17 -3.41
N GLU A 76 -9.38 34.48 -3.23
CA GLU A 76 -8.40 35.40 -3.82
C GLU A 76 -7.09 35.33 -3.04
N THR A 77 -5.99 35.09 -3.73
CA THR A 77 -4.64 35.09 -3.15
C THR A 77 -3.75 36.09 -3.89
N GLN A 78 -2.57 36.38 -3.35
CA GLN A 78 -1.62 37.30 -3.97
C GLN A 78 -1.16 36.83 -5.37
N ASP A 79 -1.21 35.52 -5.62
CA ASP A 79 -0.83 34.89 -6.88
C ASP A 79 -2.04 34.64 -7.82
N GLY A 80 -3.25 35.05 -7.40
CA GLY A 80 -4.51 34.88 -8.14
C GLY A 80 -5.56 34.02 -7.44
N PRO A 81 -6.71 33.77 -8.08
CA PRO A 81 -7.80 32.99 -7.51
C PRO A 81 -7.45 31.50 -7.43
N VAL A 82 -7.68 30.89 -6.26
CA VAL A 82 -7.49 29.44 -6.02
C VAL A 82 -8.80 28.80 -5.59
N TYR A 83 -9.06 27.56 -6.04
CA TYR A 83 -10.23 26.81 -5.61
C TYR A 83 -9.94 26.00 -4.34
N ARG A 84 -10.63 26.32 -3.23
CA ARG A 84 -10.51 25.61 -1.96
C ARG A 84 -11.66 24.61 -1.80
N ILE A 85 -11.35 23.33 -1.81
CA ILE A 85 -12.29 22.26 -1.44
C ILE A 85 -12.63 22.39 0.05
N THR A 86 -13.91 22.47 0.38
CA THR A 86 -14.39 22.62 1.78
C THR A 86 -14.95 21.34 2.35
N ARG A 87 -15.28 20.37 1.49
CA ARG A 87 -15.78 19.07 1.90
C ARG A 87 -14.68 18.27 2.60
N SER A 88 -14.92 17.91 3.85
CA SER A 88 -14.15 16.91 4.58
C SER A 88 -14.97 15.64 4.76
N HIS A 89 -14.28 14.51 4.83
CA HIS A 89 -14.88 13.24 5.21
C HIS A 89 -14.02 12.64 6.31
N ALA A 90 -14.66 12.20 7.40
CA ALA A 90 -13.94 11.49 8.45
C ALA A 90 -13.52 10.13 7.88
N LEU A 91 -12.20 9.94 7.72
CA LEU A 91 -11.66 8.63 7.43
C LEU A 91 -11.54 7.89 8.76
N SER A 92 -12.41 6.90 8.97
CA SER A 92 -12.19 5.91 10.01
C SER A 92 -11.10 4.97 9.51
N LEU A 93 -9.85 5.29 9.84
CA LEU A 93 -8.80 4.29 9.75
C LEU A 93 -9.15 3.18 10.75
N PRO A 94 -9.07 1.89 10.37
CA PRO A 94 -9.24 0.82 11.32
C PRO A 94 -8.25 1.05 12.47
N GLU A 95 -8.72 0.82 13.70
CA GLU A 95 -7.87 0.90 14.87
C GLU A 95 -6.68 -0.05 14.65
N LYS A 96 -5.46 0.45 14.91
CA LYS A 96 -4.26 -0.36 14.75
C LYS A 96 -4.30 -1.42 15.85
N ASP A 97 -4.78 -2.61 15.52
CA ASP A 97 -4.71 -3.79 16.37
C ASP A 97 -3.27 -4.33 16.39
N THR A 98 -2.37 -3.53 16.97
CA THR A 98 -0.95 -3.85 17.08
C THR A 98 -0.76 -5.17 17.83
N GLU A 99 -1.61 -5.42 18.83
CA GLU A 99 -1.56 -6.64 19.63
C GLU A 99 -1.98 -7.86 18.79
N GLY A 100 -3.10 -7.79 18.05
CA GLY A 100 -3.54 -8.88 17.18
C GLY A 100 -2.59 -9.16 16.02
N VAL A 101 -1.96 -8.12 15.46
CA VAL A 101 -0.89 -8.26 14.45
C VAL A 101 0.33 -8.96 15.07
N MET A 102 0.78 -8.52 16.24
CA MET A 102 1.92 -9.13 16.92
C MET A 102 1.63 -10.59 17.30
N GLN A 103 0.42 -10.89 17.77
CA GLN A 103 -0.01 -12.26 18.05
C GLN A 103 0.01 -13.14 16.79
N HIS A 104 -0.44 -12.62 15.64
CA HIS A 104 -0.38 -13.35 14.37
C HIS A 104 1.06 -13.63 13.95
N LEU A 105 1.94 -12.64 14.04
CA LEU A 105 3.36 -12.79 13.73
C LEU A 105 4.01 -13.84 14.64
N LEU A 106 3.77 -13.78 15.95
CA LEU A 106 4.28 -14.75 16.91
C LEU A 106 3.75 -16.16 16.69
N GLN A 107 2.56 -16.33 16.08
CA GLN A 107 1.99 -17.65 15.76
C GLN A 107 2.47 -18.23 14.43
N ASP A 108 3.04 -17.42 13.53
CA ASP A 108 3.59 -17.91 12.26
C ASP A 108 5.03 -18.39 12.45
N LEU A 109 5.17 -19.69 12.75
CA LEU A 109 6.49 -20.30 12.93
C LEU A 109 7.33 -20.29 11.65
N THR A 110 6.73 -20.03 10.48
CA THR A 110 7.48 -19.97 9.21
C THR A 110 8.39 -18.76 9.09
N LEU A 111 8.24 -17.78 9.99
CA LEU A 111 9.17 -16.66 10.11
C LEU A 111 10.54 -17.11 10.62
N VAL A 112 10.62 -18.24 11.33
CA VAL A 112 11.88 -18.79 11.83
C VAL A 112 12.59 -19.56 10.71
N TYR A 113 13.84 -19.17 10.44
CA TYR A 113 14.65 -19.81 9.40
C TYR A 113 14.70 -21.34 9.56
N GLY A 114 14.48 -22.05 8.45
CA GLY A 114 14.45 -23.51 8.43
C GLY A 114 13.10 -24.15 8.80
N ILE A 115 12.06 -23.36 9.08
CA ILE A 115 10.69 -23.84 9.30
C ILE A 115 9.81 -23.50 8.10
N GLY A 116 9.53 -24.49 7.25
CA GLY A 116 8.49 -24.38 6.22
C GLY A 116 7.11 -24.80 6.73
N ARG A 117 6.05 -24.56 5.95
CA ARG A 117 4.64 -24.90 6.30
C ARG A 117 4.43 -26.34 6.78
N ARG A 118 5.15 -27.32 6.20
CA ARG A 118 5.09 -28.72 6.67
C ARG A 118 5.60 -28.86 8.10
N LYS A 119 6.77 -28.25 8.38
CA LYS A 119 7.46 -28.31 9.67
C LYS A 119 6.69 -27.52 10.73
N GLU A 120 6.12 -26.37 10.37
CA GLU A 120 5.22 -25.60 11.21
C GLU A 120 4.06 -26.46 11.72
N ARG A 121 3.34 -27.17 10.83
CA ARG A 121 2.24 -28.05 11.26
C ARG A 121 2.71 -29.15 12.21
N ASP A 122 3.85 -29.76 11.94
CA ASP A 122 4.39 -30.82 12.78
C ASP A 122 4.74 -30.28 14.19
N LEU A 123 5.35 -29.10 14.26
CA LEU A 123 5.65 -28.39 15.52
C LEU A 123 4.37 -28.00 16.27
N LYS A 124 3.34 -27.48 15.58
CA LYS A 124 2.04 -27.17 16.16
C LYS A 124 1.34 -28.40 16.73
N ARG A 125 1.47 -29.56 16.08
CA ARG A 125 0.98 -30.85 16.61
C ARG A 125 1.75 -31.32 17.85
N MET A 126 3.03 -30.98 17.95
CA MET A 126 3.87 -31.26 19.12
C MET A 126 3.64 -30.28 20.28
N GLY A 127 2.80 -29.25 20.10
CA GLY A 127 2.44 -28.27 21.14
C GLY A 127 3.12 -26.90 21.01
N TYR A 128 4.03 -26.72 20.05
CA TYR A 128 4.67 -25.42 19.78
C TYR A 128 3.73 -24.56 18.94
N ARG A 129 3.04 -23.62 19.57
CA ARG A 129 2.04 -22.76 18.92
C ARG A 129 2.58 -21.40 18.53
N THR A 130 3.59 -20.92 19.26
CA THR A 130 4.21 -19.61 19.06
C THR A 130 5.72 -19.71 18.90
N ILE A 131 6.35 -18.68 18.33
CA ILE A 131 7.81 -18.56 18.21
C ILE A 131 8.46 -18.58 19.61
N CYS A 132 7.79 -18.05 20.63
CA CYS A 132 8.25 -18.11 22.02
C CYS A 132 8.41 -19.55 22.52
N ASP A 133 7.53 -20.46 22.11
CA ASP A 133 7.62 -21.88 22.50
C ASP A 133 8.89 -22.55 21.93
N LEU A 134 9.40 -22.05 20.81
CA LEU A 134 10.61 -22.55 20.15
C LEU A 134 11.91 -22.17 20.88
N LEU A 135 11.87 -21.24 21.84
CA LEU A 135 13.04 -20.89 22.66
C LEU A 135 13.60 -22.09 23.44
N HIS A 136 12.75 -23.07 23.75
CA HIS A 136 13.14 -24.30 24.44
C HIS A 136 13.45 -25.46 23.46
N HIS A 137 13.36 -25.22 22.15
CA HIS A 137 13.55 -26.26 21.14
C HIS A 137 15.01 -26.34 20.69
N ARG A 138 15.64 -27.50 20.94
CA ARG A 138 17.09 -27.74 20.69
C ARG A 138 17.64 -27.27 19.34
N ARG A 139 16.84 -27.36 18.27
CA ARG A 139 17.27 -27.02 16.90
C ARG A 139 16.93 -25.59 16.47
N PHE A 140 15.89 -24.99 17.04
CA PHE A 140 15.31 -23.73 16.52
C PHE A 140 15.42 -22.57 17.52
N GLN A 141 15.97 -22.81 18.72
CA GLN A 141 16.13 -21.81 19.77
C GLN A 141 16.85 -20.53 19.30
N ASP A 142 17.94 -20.67 18.54
CA ASP A 142 18.81 -19.54 18.18
C ASP A 142 18.12 -18.69 17.11
N SER A 143 17.57 -19.34 16.09
CA SER A 143 16.79 -18.67 15.04
C SER A 143 15.49 -18.03 15.57
N ALA A 144 14.83 -18.66 16.56
CA ALA A 144 13.65 -18.07 17.19
C ALA A 144 14.01 -16.81 18.00
N ARG A 145 15.14 -16.82 18.71
CA ARG A 145 15.64 -15.65 19.45
C ARG A 145 15.96 -14.47 18.54
N GLU A 146 16.60 -14.74 17.41
CA GLU A 146 16.93 -13.72 16.41
C GLU A 146 15.68 -13.02 15.87
N ILE A 147 14.66 -13.80 15.49
CA ILE A 147 13.39 -13.23 14.99
C ILE A 147 12.66 -12.45 16.07
N LEU A 148 12.65 -12.93 17.32
CA LEU A 148 12.01 -12.20 18.42
C LEU A 148 12.69 -10.86 18.72
N ALA A 149 14.03 -10.78 18.61
CA ALA A 149 14.74 -9.52 18.73
C ALA A 149 14.35 -8.55 17.61
N THR A 150 14.33 -9.01 16.36
CA THR A 150 13.92 -8.18 15.21
C THR A 150 12.48 -7.69 15.32
N LEU A 151 11.57 -8.52 15.84
CA LEU A 151 10.15 -8.14 16.04
C LEU A 151 9.96 -7.15 17.21
N HIS A 152 10.89 -7.10 18.16
CA HIS A 152 10.85 -6.18 19.30
C HIS A 152 11.51 -4.82 18.97
N ASP A 153 12.53 -4.83 18.11
CA ASP A 153 13.32 -3.64 17.77
C ASP A 153 12.76 -2.83 16.58
N GLY A 154 11.74 -3.35 15.88
CA GLY A 154 11.05 -2.69 14.77
C GLY A 154 9.84 -1.86 15.20
#